data_AF-A0A356GLS9-F1
#
_entry.id   AF-A0A356GLS9-F1
#
_cell.length_a   1.000
_cell.length_b   1.000
_cell.length_c   1.000
_cell.angle_alpha   90.00
_cell.angle_beta   90.00
_cell.angle_gamma   90.00
#
_symmetry.space_group_name_H-M   'P 1'
#
loop_
_entity.id
_entity.type
_entity.pdbx_description
1 polymer ?
#
loop_
_entity_poly.entity_id
_entity_poly.type
_entity_poly.pdbx_seq_one_letter_code
_entity_poly.pdbx_strand_id
1 'polypeptide(L)'
;MKKIMMIVGAIALVGLGFVLGSYEPKEVGDVEFTTSEMSEIELLSYTNSELVETFEETDSLEVFLSLHNELILKHQELKEKYSMLKTTRESLTSERQAFRALNVRLTREDGVILWTQYNDLLDLKDAHEETNGLAYQRLVDLKGLYTKENIDLIIQTYQEVLTVLNEREVLVDQAISIMNQSILVYQNYLI
;
A
#
# COMPACT_ATOMS: atom_id res chain seq x y z
N MET A 1 61.83 5.29 -1.53
CA MET A 1 60.96 4.10 -1.35
C MET A 1 60.03 4.30 -0.14
N LYS A 2 58.98 5.13 -0.28
CA LYS A 2 57.96 5.37 0.77
C LYS A 2 56.52 5.48 0.25
N LYS A 3 56.29 5.28 -1.05
CA LYS A 3 54.95 5.40 -1.68
C LYS A 3 54.25 4.07 -1.98
N ILE A 4 54.94 2.93 -1.83
CA ILE A 4 54.37 1.60 -2.13
C ILE A 4 53.72 0.96 -0.88
N MET A 5 54.01 1.46 0.33
CA MET A 5 53.50 0.86 1.57
C MET A 5 52.09 1.37 1.97
N MET A 6 51.58 2.42 1.34
CA MET A 6 50.26 3.01 1.67
C MET A 6 49.12 2.43 0.82
N ILE A 7 49.43 1.73 -0.28
CA ILE A 7 48.42 1.15 -1.19
C ILE A 7 47.93 -0.22 -0.67
N VAL A 8 48.77 -0.97 0.04
CA VAL A 8 48.39 -2.27 0.63
C VAL A 8 47.47 -2.09 1.85
N GLY A 9 47.61 -1.00 2.59
CA GLY A 9 46.73 -0.68 3.72
C GLY A 9 45.30 -0.29 3.32
N ALA A 10 45.14 0.41 2.18
CA ALA A 10 43.83 0.81 1.69
C ALA A 10 43.05 -0.37 1.07
N ILE A 11 43.74 -1.27 0.37
CA ILE A 11 43.10 -2.45 -0.25
C ILE A 11 42.69 -3.48 0.82
N ALA A 12 43.44 -3.60 1.92
CA ALA A 12 43.06 -4.45 3.06
C ALA A 12 41.85 -3.88 3.84
N LEU A 13 41.69 -2.56 3.93
CA LEU A 13 40.54 -1.92 4.61
C LEU A 13 39.25 -2.00 3.78
N VAL A 14 39.33 -1.92 2.45
CA VAL A 14 38.16 -2.14 1.57
C VAL A 14 37.75 -3.62 1.57
N GLY A 15 38.70 -4.55 1.68
CA GLY A 15 38.40 -5.99 1.80
C GLY A 15 37.77 -6.38 3.14
N LEU A 16 38.20 -5.79 4.25
CA LEU A 16 37.62 -6.05 5.59
C LEU A 16 36.28 -5.36 5.80
N GLY A 17 36.05 -4.19 5.19
CA GLY A 17 34.72 -3.55 5.16
C GLY A 17 33.68 -4.38 4.39
N PHE A 18 34.12 -5.19 3.42
CA PHE A 18 33.23 -6.07 2.64
C PHE A 18 32.94 -7.41 3.34
N VAL A 19 33.81 -7.86 4.25
CA VAL A 19 33.65 -9.13 4.99
C VAL A 19 33.00 -8.95 6.36
N LEU A 20 33.14 -7.78 6.99
CA LEU A 20 32.46 -7.43 8.26
C LEU A 20 31.16 -6.64 8.05
N GLY A 21 30.88 -6.22 6.81
CA GLY A 21 29.55 -5.85 6.34
C GLY A 21 28.72 -7.09 6.01
N SER A 22 28.81 -8.14 6.83
CA SER A 22 27.70 -9.06 7.02
C SER A 22 26.52 -8.22 7.49
N TYR A 23 25.83 -7.62 6.51
CA TYR A 23 24.40 -7.43 6.56
C TYR A 23 23.88 -8.74 7.13
N GLU A 24 23.56 -8.73 8.42
CA GLU A 24 22.44 -9.51 8.88
C GLU A 24 21.38 -9.27 7.80
N PRO A 25 20.89 -10.31 7.11
CA PRO A 25 19.65 -10.12 6.41
C PRO A 25 18.69 -9.68 7.51
N LYS A 26 18.42 -8.37 7.61
CA LYS A 26 17.09 -7.91 8.00
C LYS A 26 16.22 -8.82 7.16
N GLU A 27 15.51 -9.72 7.84
CA GLU A 27 14.55 -10.60 7.19
C GLU A 27 13.90 -9.77 6.11
N VAL A 28 13.98 -10.23 4.85
CA VAL A 28 13.34 -9.55 3.74
C VAL A 28 11.90 -9.42 4.18
N GLY A 29 11.55 -8.24 4.70
CA GLY A 29 10.27 -8.01 5.32
C GLY A 29 9.28 -8.28 4.22
N ASP A 30 8.38 -9.23 4.46
CA ASP A 30 7.37 -9.53 3.46
C ASP A 30 6.62 -8.21 3.21
N VAL A 31 6.62 -7.75 1.95
CA VAL A 31 5.82 -6.60 1.54
C VAL A 31 4.40 -7.12 1.42
N GLU A 32 3.81 -7.31 2.59
CA GLU A 32 2.43 -7.67 2.76
C GLU A 32 1.69 -6.42 3.18
N PHE A 33 0.85 -5.92 2.28
CA PHE A 33 -0.18 -4.96 2.63
C PHE A 33 -1.21 -5.73 3.44
N THR A 34 -1.20 -5.57 4.75
CA THR A 34 -2.20 -6.20 5.61
C THR A 34 -3.54 -5.53 5.34
N THR A 35 -4.36 -6.15 4.48
CA THR A 35 -5.77 -5.83 4.42
C THR A 35 -6.41 -6.46 5.66
N SER A 36 -6.66 -5.65 6.70
CA SER A 36 -7.53 -6.04 7.80
C SER A 36 -8.80 -6.70 7.22
N GLU A 37 -9.18 -7.86 7.75
CA GLU A 37 -10.41 -8.63 7.42
C GLU A 37 -11.72 -7.87 7.73
N MET A 38 -11.72 -6.53 7.73
CA MET A 38 -12.92 -5.70 7.76
C MET A 38 -13.65 -5.71 6.39
N SER A 39 -13.68 -6.87 5.72
CA SER A 39 -14.23 -7.06 4.38
C SER A 39 -15.75 -7.13 4.32
N GLU A 40 -16.45 -6.68 5.35
CA GLU A 40 -17.91 -6.57 5.34
C GLU A 40 -18.32 -5.14 5.71
N ILE A 41 -18.39 -4.31 4.67
CA ILE A 41 -19.16 -3.06 4.61
C ILE A 41 -20.67 -3.26 4.84
N GLU A 42 -21.12 -4.44 5.30
CA GLU A 42 -22.51 -4.69 5.69
C GLU A 42 -23.01 -3.79 6.85
N LEU A 43 -22.13 -2.96 7.43
CA LEU A 43 -22.37 -2.01 8.52
C LEU A 43 -22.14 -0.54 8.13
N LEU A 44 -22.55 -0.09 6.94
CA LEU A 44 -22.82 1.34 6.76
C LEU A 44 -24.11 1.67 7.53
N SER A 45 -23.91 1.91 8.82
CA SER A 45 -24.82 1.59 9.91
C SER A 45 -25.94 2.60 10.07
N TYR A 46 -26.91 2.58 9.16
CA TYR A 46 -28.18 3.25 9.36
C TYR A 46 -29.34 2.37 8.91
N THR A 47 -30.46 2.58 9.56
CA THR A 47 -31.77 2.10 9.15
C THR A 47 -32.49 3.18 8.36
N ASN A 48 -33.40 2.79 7.47
CA ASN A 48 -34.22 3.77 6.74
C ASN A 48 -35.04 4.69 7.69
N SER A 49 -35.40 4.20 8.88
CA SER A 49 -36.05 5.02 9.92
C SER A 49 -35.13 6.11 10.47
N GLU A 50 -33.86 5.80 10.74
CA GLU A 50 -32.89 6.78 11.25
C GLU A 50 -32.64 7.89 10.23
N LEU A 51 -32.59 7.59 8.93
CA LEU A 51 -32.44 8.62 7.90
C LEU A 51 -33.61 9.58 7.82
N VAL A 52 -34.84 9.05 7.89
CA VAL A 52 -36.05 9.88 7.79
C VAL A 52 -36.14 10.82 8.98
N GLU A 53 -35.81 10.37 10.18
CA GLU A 53 -35.83 11.19 11.40
C GLU A 53 -34.66 12.20 11.45
N THR A 54 -33.49 11.81 10.94
CA THR A 54 -32.26 12.63 10.99
C THR A 54 -32.25 13.73 9.95
N PHE A 55 -32.77 13.49 8.74
CA PHE A 55 -32.66 14.42 7.62
C PHE A 55 -34.01 15.00 7.19
N GLU A 56 -34.97 15.16 8.11
CA GLU A 56 -36.13 16.01 7.82
C GLU A 56 -35.62 17.43 7.48
N GLU A 57 -35.78 17.83 6.22
CA GLU A 57 -35.16 18.96 5.47
C GLU A 57 -34.14 18.47 4.43
N THR A 58 -34.58 18.46 3.17
CA THR A 58 -34.12 17.60 2.06
C THR A 58 -32.69 17.80 1.57
N ASP A 59 -32.10 18.97 1.75
CA ASP A 59 -30.85 19.31 1.05
C ASP A 59 -29.63 18.54 1.62
N SER A 60 -29.66 18.22 2.92
CA SER A 60 -28.59 17.44 3.57
C SER A 60 -28.70 15.94 3.31
N LEU A 61 -29.92 15.43 3.03
CA LEU A 61 -30.15 14.03 2.69
C LEU A 61 -29.53 13.68 1.33
N GLU A 62 -29.68 14.56 0.34
CA GLU A 62 -29.11 14.34 -0.99
C GLU A 62 -27.58 14.27 -0.93
N VAL A 63 -26.94 15.18 -0.20
CA VAL A 63 -25.49 15.19 0.02
C VAL A 63 -25.05 13.90 0.72
N PHE A 64 -25.75 13.49 1.78
CA PHE A 64 -25.45 12.24 2.49
C PHE A 64 -25.56 11.02 1.57
N LEU A 65 -26.65 10.88 0.82
CA LEU A 65 -26.86 9.75 -0.09
C LEU A 65 -25.81 9.72 -1.20
N SER A 66 -25.41 10.87 -1.74
CA SER A 66 -24.33 10.97 -2.73
C SER A 66 -23.01 10.46 -2.15
N LEU A 67 -22.62 10.95 -0.97
CA LEU A 67 -21.38 10.53 -0.30
C LEU A 67 -21.39 9.05 0.06
N HIS A 68 -22.53 8.53 0.51
CA HIS A 68 -22.70 7.12 0.83
C HIS A 68 -22.52 6.24 -0.40
N ASN A 69 -23.14 6.60 -1.53
CA ASN A 69 -22.99 5.87 -2.78
C ASN A 69 -21.54 5.93 -3.29
N GLU A 70 -20.90 7.10 -3.23
CA GLU A 70 -19.49 7.26 -3.60
C GLU A 70 -18.59 6.36 -2.76
N LEU A 71 -18.84 6.27 -1.45
CA LEU A 71 -18.06 5.44 -0.52
C LEU A 71 -18.21 3.95 -0.83
N ILE A 72 -19.42 3.50 -1.17
CA ILE A 72 -19.67 2.11 -1.61
C ILE A 72 -18.87 1.81 -2.88
N LEU A 73 -18.99 2.65 -3.90
CA LEU A 73 -18.26 2.48 -5.16
C LEU A 73 -16.76 2.44 -4.92
N LYS A 74 -16.25 3.37 -4.10
CA LYS A 74 -14.84 3.46 -3.80
C LYS A 74 -14.30 2.23 -3.08
N HIS A 75 -15.07 1.67 -2.15
CA HIS A 75 -14.67 0.44 -1.48
C HIS A 75 -14.63 -0.76 -2.45
N GLN A 76 -15.61 -0.85 -3.36
CA GLN A 76 -15.62 -1.91 -4.37
C GLN A 76 -14.39 -1.81 -5.28
N GLU A 77 -14.05 -0.62 -5.76
CA GLU A 77 -12.84 -0.35 -6.54
C GLU A 77 -11.58 -0.76 -5.76
N LEU A 78 -11.45 -0.35 -4.50
CA LEU A 78 -10.31 -0.74 -3.66
C LEU A 78 -10.21 -2.25 -3.48
N LYS A 79 -11.33 -2.95 -3.31
CA LYS A 79 -11.35 -4.42 -3.19
C LYS A 79 -10.80 -5.09 -4.45
N GLU A 80 -11.18 -4.58 -5.63
CA GLU A 80 -10.64 -5.04 -6.91
C GLU A 80 -9.13 -4.74 -7.02
N LYS A 81 -8.70 -3.55 -6.62
CA LYS A 81 -7.29 -3.14 -6.60
C LYS A 81 -6.44 -4.00 -5.68
N TYR A 82 -6.91 -4.34 -4.47
CA TYR A 82 -6.19 -5.25 -3.58
C TYR A 82 -6.08 -6.67 -4.17
N SER A 83 -7.12 -7.15 -4.84
CA SER A 83 -7.06 -8.43 -5.58
C SER A 83 -6.01 -8.39 -6.69
N MET A 84 -5.95 -7.28 -7.44
CA MET A 84 -4.94 -7.06 -8.46
C MET A 84 -3.53 -7.00 -7.86
N LEU A 85 -3.32 -6.24 -6.79
CA LEU A 85 -2.05 -6.14 -6.07
C LEU A 85 -1.56 -7.52 -5.61
N LYS A 86 -2.46 -8.35 -5.04
CA LYS A 86 -2.14 -9.72 -4.66
C LYS A 86 -1.66 -10.55 -5.86
N THR A 87 -2.37 -10.48 -6.97
CA THR A 87 -2.03 -11.21 -8.20
C THR A 87 -0.69 -10.74 -8.76
N THR A 88 -0.43 -9.43 -8.75
CA THR A 88 0.85 -8.85 -9.19
C THR A 88 2.01 -9.29 -8.26
N ARG A 89 1.80 -9.35 -6.95
CA ARG A 89 2.79 -9.87 -5.98
C ARG A 89 3.14 -11.34 -6.25
N GLU A 90 2.13 -12.17 -6.52
CA GLU A 90 2.32 -13.58 -6.89
C GLU A 90 3.12 -13.72 -8.19
N SER A 91 2.80 -12.89 -9.19
CA SER A 91 3.55 -12.83 -10.45
C SER A 91 5.02 -12.43 -10.25
N LEU A 92 5.27 -11.34 -9.50
CA LEU A 92 6.64 -10.90 -9.17
C LEU A 92 7.45 -11.98 -8.45
N THR A 93 6.80 -12.70 -7.54
CA THR A 93 7.42 -13.83 -6.82
C THR A 93 7.79 -14.96 -7.78
N SER A 94 6.88 -15.31 -8.69
CA SER A 94 7.11 -16.33 -9.72
C SER A 94 8.28 -15.96 -10.64
N GLU A 95 8.30 -14.72 -11.15
CA GLU A 95 9.35 -14.22 -12.04
C GLU A 95 10.72 -14.19 -11.35
N ARG A 96 10.76 -13.76 -10.09
CA ARG A 96 11.99 -13.82 -9.28
C ARG A 96 12.50 -15.25 -9.09
N GLN A 97 11.60 -16.23 -8.92
CA GLN A 97 11.96 -17.64 -8.81
C GLN A 97 12.48 -18.21 -10.14
N ALA A 98 11.82 -17.89 -11.25
CA ALA A 98 12.25 -18.27 -12.59
C ALA A 98 13.64 -17.71 -12.91
N PHE A 99 13.86 -16.42 -12.63
CA PHE A 99 15.17 -15.78 -12.77
C PHE A 99 16.26 -16.48 -11.93
N ARG A 100 15.97 -16.82 -10.67
CA ARG A 100 16.91 -17.55 -9.80
C ARG A 100 17.28 -18.92 -10.38
N ALA A 101 16.34 -19.61 -11.03
CA ALA A 101 16.57 -20.91 -11.65
C ALA A 101 17.52 -20.84 -12.86
N LEU A 102 17.60 -19.70 -13.56
CA LEU A 102 18.56 -19.50 -14.65
C LEU A 102 20.02 -19.49 -14.17
N ASN A 103 20.25 -19.22 -12.88
CA ASN A 103 21.59 -19.09 -12.31
C ASN A 103 22.46 -18.03 -13.04
N VAL A 104 21.82 -16.99 -13.57
CA VAL A 104 22.46 -15.84 -14.22
C VAL A 104 22.56 -14.70 -13.21
N ARG A 105 23.59 -13.87 -13.34
CA ARG A 105 23.77 -12.67 -12.51
C ARG A 105 23.04 -11.49 -13.14
N LEU A 106 22.31 -10.73 -12.31
CA LEU A 106 21.81 -9.41 -12.69
C LEU A 106 22.98 -8.50 -13.10
N THR A 107 22.74 -7.65 -14.08
CA THR A 107 23.59 -6.49 -14.31
C THR A 107 23.58 -5.58 -13.09
N ARG A 108 24.61 -4.76 -12.94
CA ARG A 108 24.67 -3.78 -11.84
C ARG A 108 23.51 -2.78 -11.93
N GLU A 109 23.13 -2.38 -13.14
CA GLU A 109 22.06 -1.43 -13.39
C GLU A 109 20.70 -1.99 -12.96
N ASP A 110 20.36 -3.20 -13.42
CA ASP A 110 19.12 -3.87 -13.05
C ASP A 110 19.05 -4.19 -11.55
N GLY A 111 20.18 -4.55 -10.94
CA GLY A 111 20.28 -4.75 -9.49
C GLY A 111 19.99 -3.48 -8.70
N VAL A 112 20.43 -2.30 -9.19
CA VAL A 112 20.10 -1.00 -8.56
C VAL A 112 18.62 -0.68 -8.76
N ILE A 113 18.07 -0.89 -9.96
CA ILE A 113 16.64 -0.66 -10.24
C ILE A 113 15.76 -1.47 -9.28
N LEU A 114 15.98 -2.79 -9.19
CA LEU A 114 15.21 -3.67 -8.32
C LEU A 114 15.35 -3.32 -6.84
N TRP A 115 16.53 -2.85 -6.43
CA TRP A 115 16.75 -2.41 -5.05
C TRP A 115 16.02 -1.11 -4.73
N THR A 116 16.05 -0.12 -5.64
CA THR A 116 15.28 1.12 -5.49
C THR A 116 13.78 0.82 -5.45
N GLN A 117 13.27 0.03 -6.39
CA GLN A 117 11.86 -0.39 -6.44
C GLN A 117 11.43 -1.11 -5.17
N TYR A 118 12.30 -1.93 -4.57
CA TYR A 118 12.02 -2.57 -3.29
C TYR A 118 11.88 -1.55 -2.16
N ASN A 119 12.76 -0.54 -2.06
CA ASN A 119 12.62 0.50 -1.05
C ASN A 119 11.38 1.36 -1.28
N ASP A 120 11.07 1.72 -2.53
CA ASP A 120 9.84 2.46 -2.86
C ASP A 120 8.58 1.67 -2.41
N LEU A 121 8.58 0.34 -2.57
CA LEU A 121 7.51 -0.51 -2.07
C LEU A 121 7.41 -0.55 -0.54
N LEU A 122 8.54 -0.45 0.18
CA LEU A 122 8.54 -0.33 1.64
C LEU A 122 7.96 1.03 2.06
N ASP A 123 8.37 2.12 1.42
CA ASP A 123 7.85 3.46 1.71
C ASP A 123 6.33 3.54 1.44
N LEU A 124 5.85 2.92 0.36
CA LEU A 124 4.42 2.84 0.06
C LEU A 124 3.65 1.99 1.06
N LYS A 125 4.26 0.91 1.57
CA LYS A 125 3.67 0.10 2.63
C LYS A 125 3.54 0.92 3.91
N ASP A 126 4.59 1.62 4.31
CA ASP A 126 4.59 2.44 5.52
C ASP A 126 3.55 3.56 5.40
N ALA A 127 3.50 4.27 4.26
CA ALA A 127 2.47 5.28 3.99
C ALA A 127 1.05 4.68 4.02
N HIS A 128 0.86 3.48 3.46
CA HIS A 128 -0.43 2.79 3.51
C HIS A 128 -0.82 2.43 4.94
N GLU A 129 0.13 1.96 5.75
CA GLU A 129 -0.08 1.67 7.17
C GLU A 129 -0.41 2.92 7.98
N GLU A 130 0.15 4.08 7.64
CA GLU A 130 -0.24 5.37 8.24
C GLU A 130 -1.71 5.73 7.95
N THR A 131 -2.23 5.34 6.78
CA THR A 131 -3.67 5.49 6.48
C THR A 131 -4.56 4.51 7.24
N ASN A 132 -4.02 3.48 7.92
CA ASN A 132 -4.81 2.53 8.72
C ASN A 132 -5.45 3.15 9.96
N GLY A 133 -5.24 4.45 10.21
CA GLY A 133 -5.98 5.27 11.16
C GLY A 133 -7.50 5.28 10.93
N LEU A 134 -8.16 4.17 11.27
CA LEU A 134 -9.55 4.05 11.66
C LEU A 134 -10.61 4.60 10.70
N ALA A 135 -10.35 4.78 9.40
CA ALA A 135 -11.36 5.31 8.47
C ALA A 135 -12.68 4.49 8.50
N TYR A 136 -12.59 3.16 8.42
CA TYR A 136 -13.78 2.32 8.56
C TYR A 136 -14.34 2.26 9.98
N GLN A 137 -13.49 2.38 11.00
CA GLN A 137 -13.95 2.45 12.39
C GLN A 137 -14.73 3.75 12.65
N ARG A 138 -14.33 4.88 12.05
CA ARG A 138 -15.08 6.14 12.14
C ARG A 138 -16.50 6.00 11.60
N LEU A 139 -16.70 5.24 10.52
CA LEU A 139 -18.05 4.93 10.03
C LEU A 139 -18.84 4.07 11.01
N VAL A 140 -18.20 3.07 11.63
CA VAL A 140 -18.83 2.22 12.66
C VAL A 140 -19.21 3.05 13.89
N ASP A 141 -18.38 4.03 14.26
CA ASP A 141 -18.59 4.92 15.40
C ASP A 141 -19.78 5.88 15.18
N LEU A 142 -20.24 6.07 13.95
CA LEU A 142 -21.47 6.82 13.65
C LEU A 142 -22.75 6.08 14.05
N LYS A 143 -22.67 4.78 14.36
CA LYS A 143 -23.84 4.01 14.75
C LYS A 143 -24.50 4.60 15.99
N GLY A 144 -25.78 4.95 15.88
CA GLY A 144 -26.53 5.59 16.97
C GLY A 144 -26.28 7.10 17.10
N LEU A 145 -25.51 7.71 16.21
CA LEU A 145 -25.33 9.16 16.11
C LEU A 145 -26.19 9.80 15.02
N TYR A 146 -27.03 9.02 14.33
CA TYR A 146 -28.00 9.51 13.35
C TYR A 146 -29.13 10.27 14.06
N THR A 147 -28.86 11.54 14.37
CA THR A 147 -29.81 12.52 14.89
C THR A 147 -29.59 13.87 14.21
N LYS A 148 -30.61 14.75 14.21
CA LYS A 148 -30.56 16.06 13.52
C LYS A 148 -29.38 16.92 13.95
N GLU A 149 -28.95 16.81 15.20
CA GLU A 149 -27.85 17.58 15.78
C GLU A 149 -26.47 17.15 15.24
N ASN A 150 -26.37 15.96 14.65
CA ASN A 150 -25.11 15.36 14.21
C ASN A 150 -24.97 15.29 12.67
N ILE A 151 -25.88 15.89 11.90
CA ILE A 151 -25.86 15.83 10.43
C ILE A 151 -24.49 16.26 9.88
N ASP A 152 -23.96 17.39 10.35
CA ASP A 152 -22.66 17.92 9.89
C ASP A 152 -21.52 16.95 10.23
N LEU A 153 -21.56 16.34 11.42
CA LEU A 153 -20.57 15.34 11.84
C LEU A 153 -20.62 14.08 10.96
N ILE A 154 -21.82 13.60 10.63
CA ILE A 154 -22.02 12.43 9.77
C ILE A 154 -21.46 12.73 8.38
N ILE A 155 -21.85 13.86 7.78
CA ILE A 155 -21.38 14.27 6.45
C ILE A 155 -19.87 14.41 6.43
N GLN A 156 -19.30 15.13 7.41
CA GLN A 156 -17.85 15.31 7.53
C GLN A 156 -17.12 13.97 7.64
N THR A 157 -17.65 13.05 8.45
CA THR A 157 -17.04 11.73 8.63
C THR A 157 -17.00 10.95 7.32
N TYR A 158 -18.08 10.97 6.52
CA TYR A 158 -18.08 10.32 5.20
C TYR A 158 -17.06 10.95 4.24
N GLN A 159 -16.93 12.28 4.23
CA GLN A 159 -15.95 12.99 3.40
C GLN A 159 -14.50 12.66 3.79
N GLU A 160 -14.20 12.64 5.08
CA GLU A 160 -12.88 12.28 5.60
C GLU A 160 -12.52 10.84 5.22
N VAL A 161 -13.48 9.91 5.37
CA VAL A 161 -13.26 8.51 5.01
C VAL A 161 -13.02 8.37 3.50
N LEU A 162 -13.82 9.02 2.67
CA LEU A 162 -13.59 9.05 1.22
C LEU A 162 -12.19 9.57 0.86
N THR A 163 -11.72 10.62 1.53
CA THR A 163 -10.37 11.16 1.33
C THR A 163 -9.31 10.11 1.61
N VAL A 164 -9.42 9.40 2.74
CA VAL A 164 -8.49 8.31 3.10
C VAL A 164 -8.57 7.15 2.11
N LEU A 165 -9.76 6.76 1.64
CA LEU A 165 -9.90 5.70 0.64
C LEU A 165 -9.32 6.09 -0.73
N ASN A 166 -9.45 7.35 -1.13
CA ASN A 166 -8.81 7.89 -2.33
C ASN A 166 -7.28 7.83 -2.22
N GLU A 167 -6.71 8.23 -1.08
CA GLU A 167 -5.26 8.15 -0.84
C GLU A 167 -4.77 6.69 -0.90
N ARG A 168 -5.48 5.76 -0.26
CA ARG A 168 -5.16 4.32 -0.32
C ARG A 168 -5.15 3.78 -1.73
N GLU A 169 -6.09 4.18 -2.57
CA GLU A 169 -6.13 3.72 -3.96
C GLU A 169 -4.86 4.16 -4.70
N VAL A 170 -4.46 5.42 -4.55
CA VAL A 170 -3.24 5.95 -5.18
C VAL A 170 -2.01 5.16 -4.75
N LEU A 171 -1.88 4.86 -3.46
CA LEU A 171 -0.76 4.07 -2.94
C LEU A 171 -0.75 2.64 -3.50
N VAL A 172 -1.92 1.99 -3.57
CA VAL A 172 -2.05 0.64 -4.14
C VAL A 172 -1.71 0.64 -5.63
N ASP A 173 -2.15 1.63 -6.40
CA ASP A 173 -1.83 1.76 -7.82
C ASP A 173 -0.33 1.96 -8.07
N GLN A 174 0.32 2.79 -7.25
CA GLN A 174 1.76 2.99 -7.31
C GLN A 174 2.50 1.67 -7.00
N ALA A 175 2.06 0.92 -5.99
CA ALA A 175 2.65 -0.36 -5.64
C ALA A 175 2.52 -1.38 -6.79
N ILE A 176 1.32 -1.50 -7.39
CA ILE A 176 1.09 -2.35 -8.56
C ILE A 176 2.03 -1.96 -9.71
N SER A 177 2.17 -0.66 -9.98
CA SER A 177 3.05 -0.16 -11.05
C SER A 177 4.51 -0.53 -10.82
N ILE A 178 5.04 -0.33 -9.61
CA ILE A 178 6.42 -0.65 -9.26
C ILE A 178 6.68 -2.16 -9.33
N MET A 179 5.74 -2.99 -8.87
CA MET A 179 5.87 -4.45 -9.00
C MET A 179 5.87 -4.89 -10.47
N ASN A 180 5.03 -4.31 -11.33
CA ASN A 180 5.04 -4.58 -12.76
C ASN A 180 6.35 -4.16 -13.43
N GLN A 181 6.93 -3.02 -13.05
CA GLN A 181 8.25 -2.63 -13.54
C GLN A 181 9.34 -3.59 -13.08
N SER A 182 9.26 -4.08 -11.83
CA SER A 182 10.18 -5.08 -11.30
C SER A 182 10.08 -6.41 -12.08
N ILE A 183 8.86 -6.82 -12.44
CA ILE A 183 8.60 -8.00 -13.28
C ILE A 183 9.32 -7.88 -14.63
N LEU A 184 9.21 -6.72 -15.30
CA LEU A 184 9.86 -6.49 -16.60
C LEU A 184 11.38 -6.64 -16.53
N VAL A 185 12.01 -6.20 -15.42
CA VAL A 185 13.45 -6.36 -15.22
C VAL A 185 13.83 -7.85 -15.21
N TYR A 186 13.08 -8.71 -14.52
CA TYR A 186 13.35 -10.15 -14.51
C TYR A 186 13.08 -10.80 -15.88
N GLN A 187 12.03 -10.37 -16.57
CA GLN A 187 11.66 -10.92 -17.88
C GLN A 187 12.71 -10.68 -18.97
N ASN A 188 13.50 -9.61 -18.87
CA ASN A 188 14.62 -9.34 -19.79
C ASN A 188 15.69 -10.45 -19.79
N TYR A 189 15.72 -11.32 -18.78
CA TYR A 189 16.67 -12.42 -18.65
C TYR A 189 16.09 -13.79 -19.03
N LEU A 190 14.77 -13.86 -19.26
CA LEU A 190 14.06 -15.10 -19.58
C LEU A 190 13.85 -15.31 -21.10
N ILE A 191 14.30 -14.36 -21.92
CA ILE A 191 14.31 -14.40 -23.39
C ILE A 191 15.66 -14.92 -23.90
#